data_AF-A0A645IF46-F1
#
_entry.id   AF-A0A645IF46-F1
#
_cell.length_a   1.000
_cell.length_b   1.000
_cell.length_c   1.000
_cell.angle_alpha   90.00
_cell.angle_beta   90.00
_cell.angle_gamma   90.00
#
_symmetry.space_group_name_H-M   'P 1'
#
loop_
_entity.id
_entity.type
_entity.pdbx_description
1 polymer ?
#
loop_
_entity_poly.entity_id
_entity_poly.type
_entity_poly.pdbx_seq_one_letter_code
_entity_poly.pdbx_strand_id
1 'polypeptide(L)'
;MKKKIFILFVPKFVVRLIMYVSTAVSVVFRVPNFYDYRQYKQMTTPSFICTSRLLSEETNWRAKTSFNEAIRSCIEGYKKLGWL
;
A
#
# COMPACT_ATOMS: atom_id res chain seq x y z
N MET A 1 -16.13 14.61 -10.33
CA MET A 1 -16.70 14.51 -8.97
C MET A 1 -15.56 14.63 -7.96
N LYS A 2 -15.48 15.68 -7.15
CA LYS A 2 -14.46 15.78 -6.09
C LYS A 2 -14.74 14.71 -5.03
N LYS A 3 -14.07 13.55 -5.10
CA LYS A 3 -14.13 12.55 -4.03
C LYS A 3 -13.42 13.14 -2.82
N LYS A 4 -14.17 13.47 -1.76
CA LYS A 4 -13.59 13.92 -0.49
C LYS A 4 -12.90 12.72 0.15
N ILE A 5 -11.56 12.74 0.21
CA ILE A 5 -10.79 11.77 0.97
C ILE A 5 -11.00 12.09 2.45
N PHE A 6 -11.54 11.14 3.20
CA PHE A 6 -11.66 11.22 4.65
C PHE A 6 -10.63 10.29 5.28
N ILE A 7 -9.70 10.86 6.03
CA ILE A 7 -8.68 10.09 6.75
C ILE A 7 -9.22 9.77 8.14
N LEU A 8 -9.44 8.49 8.41
CA LEU A 8 -9.89 8.01 9.72
C LEU A 8 -8.72 7.31 10.42
N PHE A 9 -8.45 7.71 11.66
CA PHE A 9 -7.47 7.03 12.51
C PHE A 9 -8.14 5.87 13.24
N VAL A 10 -7.75 4.65 12.87
CA VAL A 10 -8.29 3.41 13.46
C VAL A 10 -7.17 2.70 14.24
N PRO A 11 -7.44 2.20 15.46
CA PRO A 11 -6.46 1.44 16.21
C PRO A 11 -5.96 0.19 15.45
N LYS A 12 -4.67 -0.11 15.55
CA LYS A 12 -4.02 -1.22 14.80
C LYS A 12 -4.67 -2.58 15.04
N PHE A 13 -5.16 -2.84 16.25
CA PHE A 13 -5.79 -4.12 16.60
C PHE A 13 -7.15 -4.30 15.91
N VAL A 14 -7.91 -3.22 15.73
CA VAL A 14 -9.20 -3.24 15.03
C VAL A 14 -8.98 -3.57 13.56
N VAL A 15 -8.01 -2.90 12.92
CA VAL A 15 -7.62 -3.18 11.52
C VAL A 15 -7.18 -4.63 11.37
N ARG A 16 -6.35 -5.12 12.31
CA ARG A 16 -5.92 -6.53 12.32
C ARG A 16 -7.12 -7.47 12.37
N LEU A 17 -8.04 -7.27 13.31
CA LEU A 17 -9.20 -8.14 13.48
C LEU A 17 -10.06 -8.19 12.21
N ILE A 18 -10.36 -7.02 11.62
CA ILE A 18 -11.14 -6.92 10.38
C ILE A 18 -10.47 -7.71 9.25
N MET A 19 -9.16 -7.57 9.08
CA MET A 19 -8.44 -8.24 7.98
C MET A 19 -8.37 -9.76 8.19
N TYR A 20 -8.24 -10.24 9.43
CA TYR A 20 -8.30 -11.67 9.73
C TYR A 20 -9.70 -12.26 9.47
N VAL A 21 -10.74 -11.58 9.94
CA VAL A 21 -12.14 -12.02 9.73
C VAL A 21 -12.49 -12.01 8.25
N SER A 22 -12.13 -10.96 7.51
CA SER A 22 -12.35 -10.87 6.06
C SER A 22 -11.65 -12.00 5.31
N THR A 23 -10.44 -12.35 5.73
CA THR A 23 -9.70 -13.49 5.14
C THR A 23 -10.40 -14.82 5.43
N ALA A 24 -10.85 -15.05 6.66
CA ALA A 24 -11.59 -16.26 7.02
C ALA A 24 -12.90 -16.39 6.22
N VAL A 25 -13.67 -15.31 6.11
CA VAL A 25 -14.90 -15.25 5.31
C VAL A 25 -14.60 -15.52 3.84
N SER A 26 -13.57 -14.90 3.28
CA SER A 26 -13.17 -15.14 1.88
C SER A 26 -12.81 -16.60 1.62
N VAL A 27 -12.10 -17.25 2.53
CA VAL A 27 -11.73 -18.66 2.40
C VAL A 27 -12.96 -19.57 2.47
N VAL A 28 -13.89 -19.31 3.39
CA VAL A 28 -15.11 -20.12 3.58
C VAL A 28 -16.09 -19.95 2.42
N PHE A 29 -16.38 -18.71 2.05
CA PHE A 29 -17.40 -18.38 1.05
C PHE A 29 -16.85 -18.25 -0.38
N ARG A 30 -15.53 -18.39 -0.57
CA ARG A 30 -14.82 -18.23 -1.86
C ARG A 30 -15.11 -16.88 -2.55
N VAL A 31 -15.33 -15.83 -1.76
CA VAL A 31 -15.58 -14.46 -2.25
C VAL A 31 -14.28 -13.66 -2.34
N PRO A 32 -14.17 -12.65 -3.23
CA PRO A 32 -12.99 -11.79 -3.32
C PRO A 32 -12.67 -11.11 -1.98
N ASN A 33 -11.42 -11.25 -1.52
CA ASN A 33 -10.96 -10.62 -0.28
C ASN A 33 -10.45 -9.21 -0.55
N PHE A 34 -11.12 -8.19 -0.02
CA PHE A 34 -10.66 -6.81 -0.09
C PHE A 34 -9.74 -6.41 1.07
N TYR A 35 -9.78 -7.15 2.18
CA TYR A 35 -9.06 -6.85 3.42
C TYR A 35 -8.22 -8.05 3.85
N ASP A 36 -7.09 -8.27 3.17
CA ASP A 36 -6.24 -9.44 3.39
C ASP A 36 -5.28 -9.29 4.57
N TYR A 37 -5.24 -10.28 5.45
CA TYR A 37 -4.24 -10.39 6.51
C TYR A 37 -2.80 -10.30 5.99
N ARG A 38 -2.49 -10.85 4.80
CA ARG A 38 -1.15 -10.75 4.20
C ARG A 38 -0.77 -9.30 3.93
N GLN A 39 -1.73 -8.50 3.47
CA GLN A 39 -1.54 -7.07 3.24
C GLN A 39 -1.32 -6.32 4.57
N TYR A 40 -2.07 -6.66 5.62
CA TYR A 40 -1.82 -6.15 6.97
C TYR A 40 -0.36 -6.37 7.39
N LYS A 41 0.13 -7.60 7.21
CA LYS A 41 1.50 -7.98 7.56
C LYS A 41 2.50 -7.14 6.77
N GLN A 42 2.32 -6.99 5.45
CA GLN A 42 3.21 -6.17 4.61
C GLN A 42 3.23 -4.69 5.03
N MET A 43 2.07 -4.11 5.36
CA MET A 43 1.97 -2.70 5.76
C MET A 43 2.56 -2.42 7.15
N THR A 44 2.55 -3.41 8.05
CA THR A 44 3.00 -3.25 9.44
C THR A 44 4.41 -3.79 9.71
N THR A 45 4.93 -4.64 8.82
CA THR A 45 6.31 -5.12 8.93
C THR A 45 7.27 -3.95 8.75
N PRO A 46 8.28 -3.80 9.61
CA PRO A 46 9.33 -2.82 9.37
C PRO A 46 9.96 -3.12 8.02
N SER A 47 9.86 -2.18 7.09
CA SER A 47 10.60 -2.27 5.85
C SER A 47 12.08 -2.08 6.19
N PHE A 48 12.87 -3.14 6.00
CA PHE A 48 14.27 -2.93 5.69
C PHE A 48 14.28 -2.13 4.40
N ILE A 49 14.44 -0.82 4.52
CA ILE A 49 14.85 0.00 3.41
C ILE A 49 16.24 -0.56 3.10
N CYS A 50 16.34 -1.43 2.09
CA CYS A 50 17.63 -1.71 1.46
C CYS A 50 18.17 -0.33 1.15
N THR A 51 19.08 0.14 2.00
CA THR A 51 19.59 1.50 1.94
C THR A 51 20.14 1.60 0.54
N SER A 52 19.45 2.41 -0.27
CA SER A 52 19.76 2.62 -1.68
C SER A 52 21.26 2.82 -1.86
N ARG A 53 21.93 3.38 -0.86
CA ARG A 53 23.38 3.48 -0.73
C ARG A 53 24.18 2.21 -1.08
N LEU A 54 24.05 1.11 -0.34
CA LEU A 54 24.83 -0.12 -0.60
C LEU A 54 24.54 -0.70 -1.99
N LEU A 55 23.26 -0.76 -2.36
CA LEU A 55 22.83 -1.23 -3.68
C LEU A 55 23.40 -0.33 -4.79
N SER A 56 23.32 0.99 -4.63
CA SER A 56 23.79 1.98 -5.60
C SER A 56 25.32 2.02 -5.70
N GLU A 57 26.02 1.83 -4.58
CA GLU A 57 27.49 1.77 -4.52
C GLU A 57 28.02 0.50 -5.17
N GLU A 58 27.42 -0.67 -4.93
CA GLU A 58 27.89 -1.95 -5.47
C GLU A 58 27.46 -2.21 -6.92
N THR A 59 26.28 -1.77 -7.32
CA THR A 59 25.69 -2.14 -8.63
C THR A 59 25.59 -0.99 -9.63
N ASN A 60 26.04 0.21 -9.26
CA ASN A 60 25.77 1.47 -9.98
C ASN A 60 24.28 1.73 -10.25
N TRP A 61 23.40 1.02 -9.53
CA TRP A 61 21.97 1.16 -9.72
C TRP A 61 21.50 2.51 -9.18
N ARG A 62 20.78 3.26 -10.01
CA ARG A 62 20.13 4.51 -9.62
C ARG A 62 18.65 4.43 -9.99
N ALA A 63 17.78 4.80 -9.05
CA ALA A 63 16.38 4.97 -9.36
C ALA A 63 16.23 6.02 -10.47
N LYS A 64 15.48 5.68 -11.53
CA LYS A 64 15.23 6.59 -12.67
C LYS A 64 14.36 7.78 -12.29
N THR A 65 13.55 7.63 -11.25
CA THR A 65 12.60 8.63 -10.79
C THR A 65 12.76 8.85 -9.30
N SER A 66 12.66 10.11 -8.88
CA SER A 66 12.58 10.45 -7.47
C SER A 66 11.23 10.04 -6.88
N PHE A 67 11.18 9.91 -5.56
CA PHE A 67 9.94 9.60 -4.86
C PHE A 67 8.84 10.63 -5.16
N ASN A 68 9.18 11.91 -5.18
CA ASN A 68 8.24 12.99 -5.46
C ASN A 68 7.67 12.92 -6.90
N GLU A 69 8.51 12.60 -7.88
CA GLU A 69 8.07 12.40 -9.26
C GLU A 69 7.15 11.19 -9.41
N ALA A 70 7.48 10.08 -8.75
CA ALA A 70 6.66 8.89 -8.74
C ALA A 70 5.26 9.18 -8.16
N ILE A 71 5.19 9.89 -7.03
CA ILE A 71 3.92 10.29 -6.41
C ILE A 71 3.13 11.21 -7.35
N ARG A 72 3.78 12.19 -7.99
CA ARG A 72 3.11 13.11 -8.92
C ARG A 72 2.51 12.35 -10.10
N SER A 73 3.27 11.42 -10.70
CA SER A 73 2.82 10.59 -11.80
C SER A 73 1.62 9.72 -11.40
N CYS A 74 1.65 9.10 -10.22
CA CYS A 74 0.51 8.34 -9.69
C CYS A 74 -0.74 9.21 -9.54
N ILE A 75 -0.62 10.40 -8.95
CA ILE A 75 -1.75 11.34 -8.77
C ILE A 75 -2.36 11.71 -10.12
N GLU A 76 -1.53 12.03 -11.11
CA GLU A 76 -2.01 12.33 -12.47
C GLU A 76 -2.73 11.14 -13.11
N GLY A 77 -2.23 9.93 -12.92
CA GLY A 77 -2.89 8.69 -13.35
C GLY A 77 -4.29 8.54 -12.74
N TYR A 78 -4.40 8.69 -11.43
CA TYR A 78 -5.70 8.61 -10.75
C TYR A 78 -6.68 9.70 -11.18
N LYS A 79 -6.20 10.92 -11.45
CA LYS A 79 -7.03 12.00 -12.02
C LYS A 79 -7.55 11.65 -13.40
N LYS A 80 -6.70 11.11 -14.28
CA LYS A 80 -7.09 10.66 -15.63
C LYS A 80 -8.14 9.54 -15.58
N LEU A 81 -8.05 8.65 -14.60
CA LEU A 81 -9.02 7.58 -14.37
C LEU A 81 -10.32 8.06 -13.69
N GLY A 82 -10.41 9.33 -13.30
CA GLY A 82 -11.56 9.90 -12.59
C GLY A 82 -11.70 9.42 -11.14
N TRP A 83 -10.62 8.91 -10.56
CA TRP A 83 -10.58 8.40 -9.17
C TRP A 83 -10.22 9.50 -8.16
N LEU A 84 -9.62 10.60 -8.63
CA LEU A 84 -9.28 11.83 -7.91
C LEU A 84 -9.78 13.05 -8.69
#